data_AF-A0A537ZN91-F1
#
_entry.id   AF-A0A537ZN91-F1
#
_cell.length_a   1.000
_cell.length_b   1.000
_cell.length_c   1.000
_cell.angle_alpha   90.00
_cell.angle_beta   90.00
_cell.angle_gamma   90.00
#
_symmetry.space_group_name_H-M   'P 1'
#
loop_
_entity.id
_entity.type
_entity.pdbx_description
1 polymer ?
#
loop_
_entity_poly.entity_id
_entity_poly.type
_entity_poly.pdbx_seq_one_letter_code
_entity_poly.pdbx_strand_id
1 'polypeptide(L)'
;MRTKADMLALRDGLYAVLVDYHAERVPMRVRQVAYQAVVRGLITKTEAEMHDTVGRLLTRMREDGTVPFDWITEGGRQPHQPYLFGSVAEGLAFLEAIYRRDPWPSQAH
;
A
#
# COMPACT_ATOMS: atom_id res chain seq x y z
N MET A 1 26.00 5.71 -10.00
CA MET A 1 24.94 5.59 -11.01
C MET A 1 24.78 4.11 -11.33
N ARG A 2 23.56 3.55 -11.28
CA ARG A 2 23.33 2.12 -11.61
C ARG A 2 23.63 1.86 -13.09
N THR A 3 24.31 0.76 -13.37
CA THR A 3 24.50 0.25 -14.73
C THR A 3 23.25 -0.47 -15.24
N LYS A 4 23.19 -0.81 -16.53
CA LYS A 4 22.10 -1.63 -17.08
C LYS A 4 22.01 -3.00 -16.38
N ALA A 5 23.14 -3.60 -16.05
CA ALA A 5 23.19 -4.87 -15.34
C ALA A 5 22.62 -4.74 -13.93
N ASP A 6 22.98 -3.68 -13.19
CA ASP A 6 22.42 -3.43 -11.85
C ASP A 6 20.90 -3.23 -11.89
N MET A 7 20.39 -2.58 -12.93
CA MET A 7 18.95 -2.39 -13.11
C MET A 7 18.22 -3.71 -13.40
N LEU A 8 18.83 -4.62 -14.16
CA LEU A 8 18.26 -5.94 -14.43
C LEU A 8 18.26 -6.80 -13.16
N ALA A 9 19.38 -6.82 -12.42
CA ALA A 9 19.47 -7.52 -11.14
C ALA A 9 18.46 -6.99 -10.12
N LEU A 10 18.23 -5.67 -10.08
CA LEU A 10 17.19 -5.09 -9.23
C LEU A 10 15.79 -5.51 -9.69
N ARG A 11 15.52 -5.54 -10.99
CA ARG A 11 14.24 -6.01 -11.54
C ARG A 11 13.96 -7.46 -11.12
N ASP A 12 14.96 -8.34 -11.24
CA ASP A 12 14.84 -9.74 -10.86
C ASP A 12 14.65 -9.91 -9.34
N GLY A 13 15.37 -9.12 -8.54
CA GLY A 13 15.21 -9.10 -7.08
C GLY A 13 13.83 -8.62 -6.63
N LEU A 14 13.27 -7.58 -7.27
CA LEU A 14 11.91 -7.11 -7.01
C LEU A 14 10.85 -8.14 -7.41
N TYR A 15 11.08 -8.85 -8.52
CA TYR A 15 10.20 -9.94 -8.94
C TYR A 15 10.21 -11.08 -7.91
N ALA A 16 11.38 -11.48 -7.41
CA ALA A 16 11.49 -12.52 -6.38
C ALA A 16 10.74 -12.14 -5.09
N VAL A 17 10.83 -10.86 -4.66
CA VAL A 17 10.02 -10.36 -3.53
C VAL A 17 8.54 -10.59 -3.79
N LEU A 18 8.04 -10.21 -4.97
CA LEU A 18 6.62 -10.35 -5.28
C LEU A 18 6.17 -11.80 -5.38
N VAL A 19 6.99 -12.69 -5.95
CA VAL A 19 6.71 -14.12 -6.03
C VAL A 19 6.55 -14.72 -4.63
N ASP A 20 7.47 -14.40 -3.70
CA ASP A 20 7.43 -14.92 -2.34
C ASP A 20 6.10 -14.56 -1.64
N TYR A 21 5.69 -13.29 -1.70
CA TYR A 21 4.45 -12.82 -1.05
C TYR A 21 3.18 -13.25 -1.81
N HIS A 22 3.24 -13.37 -3.13
CA HIS A 22 2.13 -13.89 -3.91
C HIS A 22 1.86 -15.37 -3.58
N ALA A 23 2.90 -16.17 -3.37
CA ALA A 23 2.77 -17.56 -2.93
C ALA A 23 2.04 -17.67 -1.58
N GLU A 24 2.20 -16.67 -0.70
CA GLU A 24 1.48 -16.55 0.58
C GLU A 24 0.07 -15.96 0.45
N ARG A 25 -0.39 -15.64 -0.77
CA ARG A 25 -1.66 -14.95 -1.07
C ARG A 25 -1.78 -13.57 -0.41
N VAL A 26 -0.67 -12.87 -0.23
CA VAL A 26 -0.64 -11.53 0.36
C VAL A 26 -0.33 -10.51 -0.75
N PRO A 27 -1.33 -9.79 -1.29
CA PRO A 27 -1.07 -8.71 -2.24
C PRO A 27 -0.33 -7.57 -1.53
N MET A 28 0.71 -7.04 -2.18
CA MET A 28 1.56 -6.00 -1.61
C MET A 28 1.21 -4.61 -2.14
N ARG A 29 1.47 -3.57 -1.36
CA ARG A 29 1.53 -2.17 -1.82
C ARG A 29 2.90 -1.84 -2.36
N VAL A 30 3.02 -0.81 -3.19
CA VAL A 30 4.33 -0.39 -3.75
C VAL A 30 5.34 -0.08 -2.63
N ARG A 31 4.88 0.59 -1.56
CA ARG A 31 5.75 0.92 -0.41
C ARG A 31 6.23 -0.33 0.33
N GLN A 32 5.41 -1.36 0.43
CA GLN A 32 5.80 -2.61 1.09
C GLN A 32 6.87 -3.33 0.28
N VAL A 33 6.76 -3.35 -1.05
CA VAL A 33 7.80 -3.90 -1.94
C VAL A 33 9.11 -3.14 -1.77
N ALA A 34 9.07 -1.81 -1.72
CA ALA A 34 10.25 -0.98 -1.48
C ALA A 34 10.91 -1.28 -0.10
N TYR A 35 10.13 -1.48 0.96
CA TYR A 35 10.67 -1.88 2.25
C TYR A 35 11.33 -3.27 2.21
N GLN A 36 10.72 -4.24 1.54
CA GLN A 36 11.33 -5.55 1.36
C GLN A 36 12.64 -5.46 0.56
N ALA A 37 12.68 -4.62 -0.47
CA ALA A 37 13.91 -4.38 -1.23
C ALA A 37 15.04 -3.77 -0.37
N VAL A 38 14.71 -2.90 0.58
CA VAL A 38 15.69 -2.39 1.58
C VAL A 38 16.17 -3.51 2.50
N VAL A 39 15.24 -4.30 3.07
CA VAL A 39 15.57 -5.40 4.00
C VAL A 39 16.46 -6.45 3.33
N ARG A 40 16.22 -6.72 2.04
CA ARG A 40 17.02 -7.66 1.23
C ARG A 40 18.29 -7.04 0.64
N GLY A 41 18.60 -5.78 0.95
CA GLY A 41 19.83 -5.10 0.49
C GLY A 41 19.86 -4.77 -1.01
N LEU A 42 18.72 -4.79 -1.71
CA LEU A 42 18.62 -4.47 -3.14
C LEU A 42 18.73 -2.96 -3.41
N ILE A 43 18.26 -2.16 -2.45
CA ILE A 43 18.31 -0.70 -2.46
C ILE A 43 18.67 -0.16 -1.07
N THR A 44 19.15 1.08 -1.02
CA THR A 44 19.30 1.87 0.21
C THR A 44 17.94 2.48 0.58
N LYS A 45 17.76 2.73 1.87
CA LYS A 45 16.56 3.41 2.40
C LYS A 45 16.61 4.91 2.10
N THR A 46 16.44 5.28 0.84
CA THR A 46 16.37 6.67 0.37
C THR A 46 15.11 6.89 -0.45
N GLU A 47 14.60 8.11 -0.45
CA GLU A 47 13.37 8.46 -1.19
C GLU A 47 13.53 8.20 -2.70
N ALA A 48 14.66 8.60 -3.28
CA ALA A 48 14.96 8.40 -4.70
C ALA A 48 15.00 6.91 -5.11
N GLU A 49 15.45 6.02 -4.23
CA GLU A 49 15.45 4.59 -4.55
C GLU A 49 14.08 3.94 -4.30
N MET A 50 13.46 4.26 -3.18
CA MET A 50 12.19 3.67 -2.78
C MET A 50 11.01 4.13 -3.63
N HIS A 51 10.94 5.40 -4.00
CA HIS A 51 9.85 5.97 -4.77
C HIS A 51 10.19 6.00 -6.27
N ASP A 52 11.28 6.67 -6.66
CA ASP A 52 11.54 6.90 -8.09
C ASP A 52 12.07 5.64 -8.78
N THR A 53 12.99 4.92 -8.14
CA THR A 53 13.61 3.74 -8.77
C THR A 53 12.67 2.54 -8.72
N VAL A 54 12.24 2.12 -7.52
CA VAL A 54 11.34 0.97 -7.36
C VAL A 54 9.98 1.24 -8.00
N GLY A 55 9.38 2.41 -7.78
CA GLY A 55 8.07 2.75 -8.36
C GLY A 55 8.09 2.69 -9.89
N ARG A 56 9.07 3.32 -10.54
CA ARG A 56 9.23 3.28 -12.01
C ARG A 56 9.51 1.88 -12.54
N LEU A 57 10.31 1.08 -11.84
CA LEU A 57 10.59 -0.30 -12.25
C LEU A 57 9.32 -1.16 -12.18
N LEU A 58 8.60 -1.10 -11.05
CA LEU A 58 7.35 -1.85 -10.89
C LEU A 58 6.30 -1.43 -11.90
N THR A 59 6.21 -0.15 -12.25
CA THR A 59 5.32 0.32 -13.33
C THR A 59 5.70 -0.33 -14.66
N ARG A 60 6.97 -0.26 -15.07
CA ARG A 60 7.43 -0.88 -16.32
C ARG A 60 7.22 -2.39 -16.34
N MET A 61 7.51 -3.07 -15.23
CA MET A 61 7.29 -4.51 -15.08
C MET A 61 5.80 -4.90 -15.17
N ARG A 62 4.87 -4.00 -14.80
CA ARG A 62 3.43 -4.24 -15.02
C ARG A 62 3.03 -3.98 -16.46
N GLU A 63 3.54 -2.90 -17.06
CA GLU A 63 3.25 -2.52 -18.45
C GLU A 63 3.80 -3.54 -19.46
N ASP A 64 4.95 -4.15 -19.18
CA ASP A 64 5.57 -5.18 -20.01
C ASP A 64 5.06 -6.61 -19.73
N GLY A 65 4.15 -6.77 -18.76
CA GLY A 65 3.52 -8.04 -18.39
C GLY A 65 4.36 -8.96 -17.49
N THR A 66 5.55 -8.54 -17.05
CA THR A 66 6.39 -9.32 -16.12
C THR A 66 5.72 -9.52 -14.76
N VAL A 67 5.03 -8.49 -14.26
CA VAL A 67 4.31 -8.49 -12.99
C VAL A 67 2.82 -8.31 -13.28
N PRO A 68 1.97 -9.29 -12.93
CA PRO A 68 0.53 -9.14 -13.02
C PRO A 68 0.01 -7.93 -12.22
N PHE A 69 -1.00 -7.23 -12.73
CA PHE A 69 -1.54 -6.02 -12.08
C PHE A 69 -2.17 -6.28 -10.71
N ASP A 70 -2.68 -7.49 -10.48
CA ASP A 70 -3.33 -7.93 -9.25
C ASP A 70 -2.34 -8.24 -8.10
N TRP A 71 -1.06 -8.45 -8.40
CA TRP A 71 -0.04 -8.74 -7.38
C TRP A 71 0.30 -7.52 -6.51
N ILE A 72 0.10 -6.31 -7.05
CA ILE A 72 0.34 -5.06 -6.33
C ILE A 72 -0.96 -4.26 -6.23
N THR A 73 -1.46 -4.06 -5.01
CA THR A 73 -2.70 -3.33 -4.74
C THR A 73 -2.44 -2.16 -3.80
N GLU A 74 -2.96 -0.96 -4.11
CA GLU A 74 -2.92 0.20 -3.21
C GLU A 74 -4.25 0.33 -2.44
N GLY A 75 -4.33 -0.28 -1.26
CA GLY A 75 -5.44 -0.12 -0.32
C GLY A 75 -5.23 1.09 0.59
N GLY A 76 -5.23 2.31 0.02
CA GLY A 76 -4.79 3.50 0.75
C GLY A 76 -5.92 4.40 1.27
N ARG A 77 -7.05 4.47 0.57
CA ARG A 77 -8.09 5.45 0.88
C ARG A 77 -9.46 4.81 0.79
N GLN A 78 -10.06 4.55 1.94
CA GLN A 78 -11.50 4.37 2.00
C GLN A 78 -12.12 5.69 1.57
N PRO A 79 -12.97 5.72 0.53
CA PRO A 79 -13.67 6.94 0.17
C PRO A 79 -14.46 7.42 1.40
N HIS A 80 -14.32 8.70 1.76
CA HIS A 80 -15.21 9.33 2.73
C HIS A 80 -16.58 9.45 2.09
N GLN A 81 -17.35 8.37 2.12
CA GLN A 81 -18.76 8.41 1.76
C GLN A 81 -19.53 8.92 2.99
N PRO A 82 -20.46 9.87 2.82
CA PRO A 82 -21.37 10.21 3.90
C PRO A 82 -22.18 8.97 4.27
N TYR A 83 -22.44 8.77 5.55
CA TYR A 83 -23.43 7.78 5.96
C TYR A 83 -24.81 8.23 5.47
N LEU A 84 -25.42 7.42 4.61
CA LEU A 84 -26.75 7.65 4.07
C LEU A 84 -27.67 6.57 4.63
N PHE A 85 -28.85 6.97 5.10
CA PHE A 85 -29.84 6.08 5.69
C PHE A 85 -31.16 6.24 4.95
N GLY A 86 -31.88 5.14 4.74
CA GLY A 86 -33.19 5.13 4.11
C GLY A 86 -34.31 5.63 5.03
N SER A 87 -34.04 5.73 6.34
CA SER A 87 -34.98 6.28 7.32
C SER A 87 -34.26 6.88 8.52
N VAL A 88 -35.00 7.68 9.30
CA VAL A 88 -34.51 8.22 10.59
C VAL A 88 -34.20 7.10 11.58
N ALA A 89 -35.03 6.05 11.62
CA ALA A 89 -34.85 4.92 12.53
C ALA A 89 -33.51 4.19 12.28
N GLU A 90 -33.16 4.01 11.01
CA GLU A 90 -31.88 3.40 10.60
C GLU A 90 -30.69 4.28 11.01
N GLY A 91 -30.80 5.60 10.82
CA GLY A 91 -29.77 6.55 11.27
C GLY A 91 -29.58 6.55 12.79
N LEU A 92 -30.66 6.41 13.56
CA LEU A 92 -30.60 6.31 15.03
C LEU A 92 -29.93 5.00 15.49
N ALA A 93 -30.26 3.87 14.86
CA ALA A 93 -29.63 2.59 15.17
C ALA A 93 -28.12 2.61 14.86
N PHE A 94 -27.72 3.25 13.77
CA PHE A 94 -26.30 3.47 13.47
C PHE A 94 -25.64 4.36 14.53
N LEU A 95 -26.25 5.50 14.87
CA LEU A 95 -25.74 6.43 15.87
C LEU A 95 -25.56 5.74 17.22
N GLU A 96 -26.51 4.91 17.65
CA GLU A 96 -26.44 4.13 18.88
C GLU A 96 -25.19 3.23 18.91
N ALA A 97 -24.88 2.54 17.81
CA ALA A 97 -23.72 1.65 17.72
C ALA A 97 -22.38 2.40 17.84
N ILE A 98 -22.28 3.58 17.22
CA ILE A 98 -21.03 4.34 17.15
C ILE A 98 -20.88 5.40 18.24
N TYR A 99 -21.96 5.75 18.95
CA TYR A 99 -21.95 6.80 19.95
C TYR A 99 -20.92 6.49 21.04
N ARG A 100 -20.08 7.48 21.33
CA ARG A 100 -19.17 7.47 22.47
C ARG A 100 -19.40 8.75 23.25
N ARG A 101 -19.76 8.61 24.52
CA ARG A 101 -19.93 9.74 25.42
C ARG A 101 -18.57 10.38 25.66
N ASP A 102 -18.50 11.70 25.59
CA ASP A 102 -17.29 12.45 25.95
C ASP A 102 -16.98 12.24 27.45
N PRO A 103 -15.82 11.68 27.80
CA PRO A 103 -15.42 11.48 29.18
C PRO A 103 -14.90 12.74 29.87
N TRP A 104 -14.68 13.85 29.15
CA TRP A 104 -14.02 15.05 29.69
C TRP A 104 -14.86 16.35 29.64
N PRO A 105 -16.15 16.33 30.00
CA PRO A 105 -17.02 17.50 29.85
C PRO A 105 -16.64 18.71 30.73
N SER A 106 -15.77 18.51 31.72
CA SER A 106 -15.33 19.54 32.66
C SER A 106 -13.90 20.03 32.45
N GLN A 107 -13.17 19.52 31.44
CA GLN A 107 -11.88 20.10 31.08
C GLN A 107 -12.08 21.29 30.15
N ALA A 108 -11.46 22.43 30.49
CA ALA A 108 -11.42 23.57 29.57
C ALA A 108 -10.48 23.24 28.40
N HIS A 109 -10.95 23.48 27.17
CA HIS A 109 -10.17 23.39 25.93
C HIS A 109 -9.19 24.54 25.79
#